data_AF-L1I6Y8-F1
#
_entry.id   AF-L1I6Y8-F1
#
_cell.length_a   1.000
_cell.length_b   1.000
_cell.length_c   1.000
_cell.angle_alpha   90.00
_cell.angle_beta   90.00
_cell.angle_gamma   90.00
#
_symmetry.space_group_name_H-M   'P 1'
#
loop_
_entity.id
_entity.type
_entity.pdbx_description
1 polymer ?
#
loop_
_entity_poly.entity_id
_entity_poly.type
_entity_poly.pdbx_seq_one_letter_code
_entity_poly.pdbx_strand_id
1 'polypeptide(L)'
;MAAVAPNAEKILKEIEGQITSFHDKSKGSLEAIGLLFSEMASQPLPPQMICQILKMDEETVRASFEAGNPPRASKEQLVEAIRTSIDPEDDVELYRKVLEKHITRFENTEKIMSALSSDLSSFHRHVPVSSSFLCLLPAGRRVRGQDLSFLLGPRACPSERRAHARGNDSRPPPDRTISQDMLGSRLPRLLRAEPGSLRYRH
;
A
#
# COMPACT_ATOMS: atom_id res chain seq x y z
N MET A 1 -28.89 -3.43 -2.47
CA MET A 1 -28.22 -4.43 -1.60
C MET A 1 -27.61 -5.49 -2.51
N ALA A 2 -26.28 -5.55 -2.61
CA ALA A 2 -25.63 -6.59 -3.39
C ALA A 2 -25.91 -7.94 -2.72
N ALA A 3 -26.45 -8.91 -3.46
CA ALA A 3 -26.67 -10.25 -2.96
C ALA A 3 -25.32 -10.84 -2.54
N VAL A 4 -25.11 -11.01 -1.24
CA VAL A 4 -23.94 -11.71 -0.70
C VAL A 4 -24.03 -13.14 -1.21
N ALA A 5 -22.97 -13.61 -1.88
CA ALA A 5 -22.94 -14.97 -2.40
C ALA A 5 -23.10 -15.95 -1.22
N PRO A 6 -23.95 -16.98 -1.32
CA PRO A 6 -24.16 -17.94 -0.23
C PRO A 6 -22.89 -18.71 0.16
N ASN A 7 -21.88 -18.72 -0.72
CA ASN A 7 -20.55 -19.27 -0.45
C ASN A 7 -19.74 -18.39 0.55
N ALA A 8 -19.87 -17.07 0.45
CA ALA A 8 -19.09 -16.14 1.28
C ALA A 8 -19.39 -16.29 2.78
N GLU A 9 -20.64 -16.55 3.15
CA GLU A 9 -21.01 -16.75 4.56
C GLU A 9 -20.47 -18.07 5.13
N LYS A 10 -20.34 -19.11 4.30
CA LYS A 10 -19.72 -20.38 4.73
C LYS A 10 -18.22 -20.20 4.93
N ILE A 11 -17.54 -19.60 3.96
CA ILE A 11 -16.11 -19.31 4.03
C ILE A 11 -15.80 -18.47 5.27
N LEU A 12 -16.54 -17.38 5.49
CA LEU A 12 -16.34 -16.51 6.66
C LEU A 12 -16.47 -17.25 7.99
N LYS A 13 -17.49 -18.10 8.14
CA LYS A 13 -17.68 -18.87 9.38
C LYS A 13 -16.52 -19.81 9.66
N GLU A 14 -15.92 -20.40 8.63
CA GLU A 14 -14.77 -21.29 8.81
C GLU A 14 -13.48 -20.55 9.15
N ILE A 15 -13.28 -19.36 8.59
CA ILE A 15 -12.04 -18.58 8.77
C ILE A 15 -12.12 -17.53 9.89
N GLU A 16 -13.29 -17.33 10.52
CA GLU A 16 -13.52 -16.28 11.52
C GLU A 16 -12.51 -16.33 12.68
N GLY A 17 -12.15 -17.53 13.14
CA GLY A 17 -11.13 -17.73 14.18
C GLY A 17 -9.75 -17.23 13.74
N GLN A 18 -9.40 -17.43 12.48
CA GLN A 18 -8.13 -16.98 11.90
C GLN A 18 -8.13 -15.47 11.66
N ILE A 19 -9.26 -14.90 11.21
CA ILE A 19 -9.40 -13.44 11.08
C ILE A 19 -9.21 -12.78 12.44
N THR A 20 -9.81 -13.34 13.49
CA THR A 20 -9.65 -12.84 14.87
C THR A 20 -8.20 -12.91 15.32
N SER A 21 -7.55 -14.07 15.15
CA SER A 21 -6.14 -14.26 15.52
C SER A 21 -5.20 -13.33 14.75
N PHE A 22 -5.47 -13.09 13.47
CA PHE A 22 -4.72 -12.15 12.66
C PHE A 22 -4.92 -10.70 13.13
N HIS A 23 -6.16 -10.30 13.45
CA HIS A 23 -6.46 -8.96 13.97
C HIS A 23 -5.76 -8.71 15.31
N ASP A 24 -5.81 -9.67 16.23
CA ASP A 24 -5.18 -9.57 17.55
C ASP A 24 -3.65 -9.39 17.44
N LYS A 25 -3.00 -10.15 16.56
CA LYS A 25 -1.55 -10.05 16.31
C LYS A 25 -1.16 -8.77 15.58
N SER A 26 -1.93 -8.37 14.56
CA SER A 26 -1.66 -7.16 13.78
C SER A 26 -2.08 -5.86 14.50
N LYS A 27 -2.92 -5.97 15.53
CA LYS A 27 -3.53 -4.84 16.27
C LYS A 27 -4.21 -3.83 15.36
N GLY A 28 -4.78 -4.31 14.24
CA GLY A 28 -5.42 -3.47 13.23
C GLY A 28 -4.46 -2.63 12.39
N SER A 29 -3.16 -2.97 12.32
CA SER A 29 -2.19 -2.24 11.50
C SER A 29 -2.58 -2.23 10.02
N LEU A 30 -2.69 -1.04 9.44
CA LEU A 30 -2.99 -0.87 8.01
C LEU A 30 -1.93 -1.49 7.10
N GLU A 31 -0.66 -1.48 7.51
CA GLU A 31 0.41 -2.10 6.73
C GLU A 31 0.22 -3.62 6.68
N ALA A 32 -0.05 -4.24 7.83
CA ALA A 32 -0.28 -5.68 7.93
C ALA A 32 -1.50 -6.12 7.11
N ILE A 33 -2.61 -5.38 7.26
CA ILE A 33 -3.85 -5.63 6.53
C ILE A 33 -3.63 -5.38 5.02
N GLY A 34 -2.87 -4.35 4.66
CA GLY A 34 -2.52 -4.05 3.28
C GLY A 34 -1.72 -5.16 2.62
N LEU A 35 -0.75 -5.74 3.34
CA LEU A 35 0.00 -6.91 2.86
C LEU A 35 -0.90 -8.13 2.68
N LEU A 36 -1.83 -8.37 3.61
CA LEU A 36 -2.80 -9.45 3.50
C LEU A 36 -3.64 -9.31 2.21
N PHE A 37 -4.29 -8.15 2.01
CA PHE A 37 -5.11 -7.93 0.83
C PHE A 37 -4.30 -7.88 -0.47
N SER A 38 -3.06 -7.40 -0.42
CA SER A 38 -2.17 -7.46 -1.58
C SER A 38 -1.82 -8.89 -1.98
N GLU A 39 -1.59 -9.76 -1.00
CA GLU A 39 -1.32 -11.18 -1.25
C GLU A 39 -2.58 -11.88 -1.80
N MET A 40 -3.76 -11.58 -1.26
CA MET A 40 -5.03 -12.10 -1.79
C MET A 40 -5.33 -11.62 -3.21
N ALA A 41 -5.06 -10.34 -3.50
CA ALA A 41 -5.21 -9.75 -4.83
C ALA A 41 -4.07 -10.13 -5.80
N SER A 42 -3.04 -10.82 -5.32
CA SER A 42 -1.81 -11.15 -6.07
C SER A 42 -1.11 -9.92 -6.69
N GLN A 43 -1.35 -8.73 -6.16
CA GLN A 43 -0.77 -7.46 -6.62
C GLN A 43 -0.63 -6.49 -5.45
N PRO A 44 0.42 -5.65 -5.42
CA PRO A 44 0.58 -4.65 -4.37
C PRO A 44 -0.55 -3.62 -4.44
N LEU A 45 -1.24 -3.43 -3.32
CA LEU A 45 -2.30 -2.44 -3.20
C LEU A 45 -1.77 -1.15 -2.56
N PRO A 46 -2.07 0.04 -3.12
CA PRO A 46 -1.69 1.30 -2.51
C PRO A 46 -2.45 1.53 -1.19
N PRO A 47 -1.86 2.21 -0.20
CA PRO A 47 -2.50 2.43 1.11
C PRO A 47 -3.89 3.06 1.03
N GLN A 48 -4.12 3.96 0.08
CA GLN A 48 -5.41 4.62 -0.14
C GLN A 48 -6.51 3.61 -0.48
N MET A 49 -6.19 2.60 -1.29
CA MET A 49 -7.15 1.54 -1.61
C MET A 49 -7.46 0.68 -0.38
N ILE A 50 -6.47 0.39 0.47
CA ILE A 50 -6.71 -0.38 1.69
C ILE A 50 -7.69 0.34 2.61
N CYS A 51 -7.53 1.66 2.78
CA CYS A 51 -8.49 2.48 3.54
C CYS A 51 -9.91 2.42 2.95
N GLN A 52 -10.03 2.45 1.61
CA GLN A 52 -11.33 2.33 0.93
C GLN A 52 -11.97 0.94 1.11
N ILE A 53 -11.17 -0.12 1.00
CA ILE A 53 -11.61 -1.51 1.22
C ILE A 53 -12.13 -1.69 2.65
N LEU A 54 -11.45 -1.08 3.62
CA LEU A 54 -11.84 -1.07 5.04
C LEU A 54 -12.95 -0.06 5.36
N LYS A 55 -13.42 0.71 4.37
CA LYS A 55 -14.43 1.77 4.51
C LYS A 55 -14.07 2.76 5.62
N MET A 56 -12.80 3.11 5.73
CA MET A 56 -12.34 4.13 6.67
C MET A 56 -12.70 5.51 6.16
N ASP A 57 -13.08 6.40 7.08
CA ASP A 57 -13.37 7.79 6.75
C ASP A 57 -12.09 8.55 6.37
N GLU A 58 -12.09 9.21 5.21
CA GLU A 58 -10.90 9.85 4.64
C GLU A 58 -10.39 11.01 5.51
N GLU A 59 -11.29 11.77 6.12
CA GLU A 59 -10.93 12.88 6.99
C GLU A 59 -10.24 12.39 8.25
N THR A 60 -10.81 11.35 8.87
CA THR A 60 -10.24 10.70 10.06
C THR A 60 -8.86 10.07 9.77
N VAL A 61 -8.72 9.42 8.61
CA VAL A 61 -7.46 8.84 8.17
C VAL A 61 -6.39 9.92 7.96
N ARG A 62 -6.74 11.02 7.28
CA ARG A 62 -5.82 12.14 7.04
C ARG A 62 -5.35 12.77 8.34
N ALA A 63 -6.28 13.07 9.25
CA ALA A 63 -5.95 13.65 10.55
C ALA A 63 -5.03 12.73 11.39
N SER A 64 -5.23 11.41 11.31
CA SER A 64 -4.40 10.43 12.01
C SER A 64 -2.95 10.43 11.47
N PHE A 65 -2.79 10.46 10.14
CA PHE A 65 -1.47 10.57 9.52
C PHE A 65 -0.77 11.90 9.84
N GLU A 66 -1.49 13.01 9.84
CA GLU A 66 -0.94 14.33 10.22
C GLU A 66 -0.49 14.37 11.69
N ALA A 67 -1.19 13.65 12.57
CA ALA A 67 -0.82 13.49 13.98
C ALA A 67 0.33 12.48 14.19
N GLY A 68 0.85 11.86 13.14
CA GLY A 68 1.90 10.83 13.23
C GLY A 68 1.44 9.49 13.80
N ASN A 69 0.13 9.29 13.96
CA ASN A 69 -0.45 8.05 14.46
C ASN A 69 -1.14 7.31 13.31
N PRO A 70 -0.56 6.23 12.76
CA PRO A 70 -1.19 5.54 11.65
C PRO A 70 -2.58 5.01 12.07
N PRO A 71 -3.60 5.17 11.20
CA PRO A 71 -4.95 4.69 11.49
C PRO A 71 -4.93 3.18 11.75
N ARG A 72 -5.87 2.71 12.59
CA ARG A 72 -6.04 1.29 12.88
C ARG A 72 -7.43 0.84 12.49
N ALA A 73 -7.51 -0.31 11.84
CA ALA A 73 -8.77 -0.90 11.45
C ALA A 73 -9.40 -1.66 12.62
N SER A 74 -10.71 -1.54 12.78
CA SER A 74 -11.46 -2.38 13.71
C SER A 74 -11.57 -3.82 13.18
N LYS A 75 -11.91 -4.76 14.07
CA LYS A 75 -12.11 -6.15 13.69
C LYS A 75 -13.29 -6.28 12.72
N GLU A 76 -14.36 -5.55 12.97
CA GLU A 76 -15.58 -5.54 12.17
C GLU A 76 -15.28 -5.03 10.75
N GLN A 77 -14.48 -3.96 10.63
CA GLN A 77 -14.03 -3.44 9.34
C GLN A 77 -13.23 -4.48 8.55
N LEU A 78 -12.34 -5.23 9.23
CA LEU A 78 -11.58 -6.30 8.59
C LEU A 78 -12.48 -7.46 8.13
N VAL A 79 -13.42 -7.90 8.98
CA VAL A 79 -14.37 -8.97 8.63
C VAL A 79 -15.24 -8.55 7.44
N GLU A 80 -15.72 -7.32 7.42
CA GLU A 80 -16.53 -6.81 6.31
C GLU A 80 -15.71 -6.66 5.01
N ALA A 81 -14.47 -6.20 5.11
CA ALA A 81 -13.54 -6.14 3.99
C ALA A 81 -13.28 -7.53 3.40
N ILE A 82 -13.03 -8.54 4.23
CA ILE A 82 -12.85 -9.92 3.77
C ILE A 82 -14.15 -10.44 3.14
N ARG A 83 -15.31 -10.20 3.79
CA ARG A 83 -16.63 -10.57 3.25
C ARG A 83 -16.88 -10.02 1.85
N THR A 84 -16.49 -8.77 1.61
CA THR A 84 -16.68 -8.11 0.31
C THR A 84 -15.64 -8.54 -0.74
N SER A 85 -14.51 -9.08 -0.31
CA SER A 85 -13.47 -9.59 -1.20
C SER A 85 -13.73 -11.02 -1.72
N ILE A 86 -14.61 -11.79 -1.07
CA ILE A 86 -14.91 -13.18 -1.45
C ILE A 86 -15.69 -13.23 -2.77
N ASP A 87 -15.07 -13.85 -3.77
CA ASP A 87 -15.72 -14.16 -5.04
C ASP A 87 -16.51 -15.49 -4.92
N PRO A 88 -17.57 -15.68 -5.71
CA PRO A 88 -18.41 -16.88 -5.61
C PRO A 88 -17.65 -18.18 -5.92
N GLU A 89 -16.61 -18.09 -6.75
CA GLU A 89 -15.74 -19.20 -7.18
C GLU A 89 -14.57 -19.47 -6.21
N ASP A 90 -14.46 -18.69 -5.14
CA ASP A 90 -13.38 -18.85 -4.18
C ASP A 90 -13.59 -20.05 -3.26
N ASP A 91 -12.45 -20.60 -2.81
CA ASP A 91 -12.39 -21.72 -1.88
C ASP A 91 -11.85 -21.28 -0.51
N VAL A 92 -12.33 -21.94 0.55
CA VAL A 92 -11.95 -21.65 1.94
C VAL A 92 -10.45 -21.79 2.14
N GLU A 93 -9.83 -22.80 1.52
CA GLU A 93 -8.41 -23.11 1.68
C GLU A 93 -7.49 -21.99 1.19
N LEU A 94 -7.92 -21.20 0.20
CA LEU A 94 -7.19 -20.02 -0.26
C LEU A 94 -7.03 -19.00 0.89
N TYR A 95 -8.13 -18.66 1.54
CA TYR A 95 -8.17 -17.68 2.62
C TYR A 95 -7.45 -18.20 3.85
N ARG A 96 -7.69 -19.47 4.19
CA ARG A 96 -7.05 -20.16 5.31
C ARG A 96 -5.53 -20.12 5.19
N LYS A 97 -5.00 -20.51 4.02
CA LYS A 97 -3.56 -20.54 3.74
C LYS A 97 -2.92 -19.16 3.84
N VAL A 98 -3.56 -18.14 3.27
CA VAL A 98 -3.02 -16.77 3.31
C VAL A 98 -3.05 -16.22 4.74
N LEU A 99 -4.16 -16.38 5.47
CA LEU A 99 -4.27 -15.93 6.86
C LEU A 99 -3.24 -16.64 7.76
N GLU A 100 -3.14 -17.96 7.67
CA GLU A 100 -2.20 -18.75 8.47
C GLU A 100 -0.75 -18.32 8.22
N LYS A 101 -0.37 -18.15 6.96
CA LYS A 101 0.96 -17.65 6.59
C LYS A 101 1.28 -16.31 7.26
N HIS A 102 0.33 -15.37 7.28
CA HIS A 102 0.52 -14.08 7.92
C HIS A 102 0.55 -14.17 9.45
N ILE A 103 -0.27 -15.04 10.06
CA ILE A 103 -0.24 -15.31 11.50
C ILE A 103 1.14 -15.88 11.91
N THR A 104 1.65 -16.86 11.18
CA THR A 104 2.99 -17.44 11.43
C THR A 104 4.10 -16.41 11.25
N ARG A 105 4.01 -15.51 10.28
CA ARG A 105 4.96 -14.39 10.10
C ARG A 105 5.01 -13.49 11.34
N PHE A 106 3.86 -13.19 11.95
CA PHE A 106 3.81 -12.42 13.20
C PHE A 106 4.48 -13.16 14.35
N GLU A 107 4.15 -14.44 14.54
CA GLU A 107 4.75 -15.25 15.61
C GLU A 107 6.26 -15.36 15.48
N ASN A 108 6.75 -15.53 14.26
CA ASN A 108 8.19 -15.57 14.00
C ASN A 108 8.83 -14.20 14.26
N THR A 109 8.16 -13.11 13.87
CA THR A 109 8.63 -11.76 14.18
C THR A 109 8.71 -11.53 15.68
N GLU A 110 7.70 -11.92 16.44
CA GLU A 110 7.70 -11.80 17.91
C GLU A 110 8.84 -12.61 18.56
N LYS A 111 9.06 -13.85 18.10
CA LYS A 111 10.17 -14.70 18.56
C LYS A 111 11.54 -14.08 18.25
N ILE A 112 11.72 -13.56 17.04
CA ILE A 112 12.98 -12.92 16.63
C ILE A 112 13.19 -11.63 17.41
N MET A 113 12.17 -10.77 17.52
CA MET A 113 12.28 -9.50 18.24
C MET A 113 12.55 -9.71 19.73
N SER A 114 11.92 -10.71 20.36
CA SER A 114 12.21 -11.04 21.77
C SER A 114 13.63 -11.56 21.95
N ALA A 115 14.13 -12.45 21.08
CA ALA A 115 15.51 -12.92 21.12
C ALA A 115 16.53 -11.80 20.90
N LEU A 116 16.28 -10.90 19.93
CA LEU A 116 17.17 -9.79 19.63
C LEU A 116 17.10 -8.66 20.68
N SER A 117 16.00 -8.54 21.42
CA SER A 117 15.82 -7.43 22.37
C SER A 117 16.88 -7.42 23.47
N SER A 118 17.30 -8.58 23.97
CA SER A 118 18.36 -8.70 24.97
C SER A 118 19.72 -8.32 24.37
N ASP A 119 19.99 -8.77 23.15
CA ASP A 119 21.26 -8.55 22.46
C ASP A 119 21.43 -7.08 22.08
N LEU A 120 20.38 -6.46 21.54
CA LEU A 120 20.33 -5.03 21.24
C LEU A 120 20.47 -4.20 22.51
N SER A 121 19.79 -4.59 23.60
CA SER A 121 19.93 -3.91 24.89
C SER A 121 21.35 -4.00 25.44
N SER A 122 22.00 -5.15 25.29
CA SER A 122 23.41 -5.34 25.67
C SER A 122 24.34 -4.49 24.81
N PHE A 123 24.12 -4.49 23.48
CA PHE A 123 24.88 -3.68 22.55
C PHE A 123 24.80 -2.18 22.88
N HIS A 124 23.60 -1.65 23.14
CA HIS A 124 23.40 -0.25 23.51
C HIS A 124 24.02 0.14 24.85
N ARG A 125 24.25 -0.82 25.76
CA ARG A 125 24.98 -0.57 27.02
C ARG A 125 26.50 -0.48 26.81
N HIS A 126 27.04 -1.23 25.85
CA HIS A 126 28.48 -1.31 25.60
C HIS A 126 28.98 -0.35 24.52
N VAL A 127 28.10 0.06 23.60
CA VAL A 127 28.39 1.14 22.66
C VAL A 127 27.89 2.43 23.28
N PRO A 128 28.77 3.29 23.84
CA PRO A 128 28.36 4.62 24.22
C PRO A 128 27.84 5.28 22.96
N VAL A 129 26.53 5.54 22.92
CA VAL A 129 25.93 6.39 21.90
C VAL A 129 26.50 7.77 22.17
N SER A 130 27.68 8.03 21.62
CA SER A 130 28.39 9.28 21.82
C SER A 130 27.54 10.35 21.15
N SER A 131 26.73 11.03 21.97
CA SER A 131 26.01 12.26 21.60
C SER A 131 26.96 13.30 20.96
N SER A 132 28.27 13.14 21.16
CA SER A 132 29.33 13.93 20.56
C SER A 132 29.49 13.76 19.03
N PHE A 133 28.93 12.72 18.39
CA PHE A 133 29.07 12.57 16.93
C PHE A 133 28.15 13.50 16.12
N LEU A 134 27.13 14.11 16.74
CA LEU A 134 26.30 15.15 16.11
C LEU A 134 26.83 16.58 16.34
N CYS A 135 27.88 16.77 17.13
CA CYS A 135 28.53 18.08 17.31
C CYS A 135 29.67 18.37 16.31
N LEU A 136 29.95 17.48 15.36
CA LEU A 136 30.96 17.67 14.30
C LEU A 136 30.34 17.98 12.93
N LEU A 137 29.09 18.43 12.87
CA LEU A 137 28.65 19.24 11.74
C LEU A 137 29.13 20.67 11.99
N PRO A 138 30.00 21.24 11.13
CA PRO A 138 30.50 22.59 11.32
C PRO A 138 29.32 23.56 11.35
N ALA A 139 29.07 24.11 12.54
CA ALA A 139 28.23 25.27 12.73
C ALA A 139 28.83 26.43 11.92
N GLY A 140 28.26 26.73 10.76
CA GLY A 140 28.57 27.96 10.04
C GLY A 140 28.94 27.80 8.56
N ARG A 141 27.95 27.47 7.73
CA ARG A 141 27.81 28.18 6.45
C ARG A 141 26.40 28.74 6.33
N ARG A 142 26.28 29.97 6.82
CA ARG A 142 25.16 30.87 6.56
C ARG A 142 25.19 31.21 5.06
N VAL A 143 24.48 30.44 4.24
CA VAL A 143 24.20 30.85 2.87
C VAL A 143 23.19 31.98 2.97
N ARG A 144 23.68 33.22 2.83
CA ARG A 144 22.84 34.39 2.62
C ARG A 144 22.09 34.21 1.31
N GLY A 145 20.78 34.45 1.38
CA GLY A 145 19.82 34.66 0.29
C GLY A 145 20.26 34.25 -1.12
N GLN A 146 19.72 33.12 -1.59
CA GLN A 146 19.34 32.97 -2.99
C GLN A 146 17.99 32.25 -3.05
N ASP A 147 17.17 32.73 -3.97
CA ASP A 147 15.76 32.47 -4.17
C ASP A 147 15.34 31.00 -4.16
N LEU A 148 14.23 30.75 -3.46
CA LEU A 148 13.43 29.52 -3.50
C LEU A 148 12.51 29.49 -4.74
N SER A 149 13.03 29.79 -5.93
CA SER A 149 12.26 29.75 -7.19
C SER A 149 12.47 28.47 -8.00
N PHE A 150 13.25 27.50 -7.51
CA PHE A 150 13.63 26.31 -8.29
C PHE A 150 12.76 25.05 -8.10
N LEU A 151 11.62 25.12 -7.40
CA LEU A 151 10.79 23.94 -7.14
C LEU A 151 9.31 24.04 -7.54
N LEU A 152 8.96 24.87 -8.53
CA LEU A 152 7.62 24.79 -9.15
C LEU A 152 7.65 25.12 -10.66
N GLY A 153 7.69 24.06 -11.47
CA GLY A 153 6.91 23.97 -12.71
C GLY A 153 7.50 24.54 -14.01
N PRO A 154 7.13 23.96 -15.17
CA PRO A 154 7.76 24.23 -16.46
C PRO A 154 7.10 25.41 -17.17
N ARG A 155 7.90 26.35 -17.69
CA ARG A 155 7.46 27.23 -18.78
C ARG A 155 8.54 27.42 -19.81
N ALA A 156 8.09 27.24 -21.05
CA ALA A 156 8.80 27.36 -22.30
C ALA A 156 9.62 28.65 -22.42
N CYS A 157 10.71 28.58 -23.20
CA CYS A 157 11.16 29.74 -23.97
C CYS A 157 11.78 29.32 -25.32
N PRO A 158 11.73 30.21 -26.32
CA PRO A 158 11.72 29.88 -27.74
C PRO A 158 13.01 30.25 -28.48
N SER A 159 13.11 29.73 -29.71
CA SER A 159 13.85 30.23 -30.87
C SER A 159 15.35 30.53 -30.73
N GLU A 160 16.18 29.73 -31.41
CA GLU A 160 17.01 30.29 -32.50
C GLU A 160 17.53 29.21 -33.47
N ARG A 161 17.66 29.65 -34.71
CA ARG A 161 17.89 28.90 -35.94
C ARG A 161 19.36 28.50 -36.09
N ARG A 162 19.63 27.34 -36.68
CA ARG A 162 20.42 27.27 -37.94
C ARG A 162 20.36 25.89 -38.60
N ALA A 163 20.42 25.98 -39.92
CA ALA A 163 20.09 24.98 -40.92
C ALA A 163 21.18 23.93 -41.18
N HIS A 164 20.75 22.78 -41.72
CA HIS A 164 21.22 22.03 -42.90
C HIS A 164 21.03 20.53 -42.63
N ALA A 165 20.06 19.82 -43.21
CA ALA A 165 19.82 19.46 -44.62
C ALA A 165 20.15 17.97 -44.86
N ARG A 166 19.19 17.27 -45.48
CA ARG A 166 19.23 15.92 -46.10
C ARG A 166 19.17 14.74 -45.12
N GLY A 167 18.39 13.69 -45.33
CA GLY A 167 17.52 13.32 -46.43
C GLY A 167 16.67 12.10 -46.01
N ASN A 168 15.61 11.87 -46.78
CA ASN A 168 14.66 10.76 -46.73
C ASN A 168 15.23 9.43 -46.21
N ASP A 169 14.49 8.72 -45.36
CA ASP A 169 13.90 7.46 -45.83
C ASP A 169 12.78 6.94 -44.93
N SER A 170 11.74 6.55 -45.62
CA SER A 170 10.47 5.99 -45.18
C SER A 170 10.66 4.62 -44.52
N ARG A 171 10.00 4.40 -43.37
CA ARG A 171 9.42 3.10 -42.98
C ARG A 171 8.53 3.26 -41.74
N PRO A 172 7.22 2.95 -41.81
CA PRO A 172 6.41 2.78 -40.61
C PRO A 172 6.79 1.47 -39.90
N PRO A 173 6.89 1.44 -38.56
CA PRO A 173 7.07 0.19 -37.84
C PRO A 173 5.77 -0.66 -37.90
N PRO A 174 5.88 -1.99 -37.94
CA PRO A 174 4.74 -2.87 -38.13
C PRO A 174 3.85 -2.94 -36.89
N ASP A 175 2.55 -3.01 -37.15
CA ASP A 175 1.49 -3.40 -36.22
C ASP A 175 1.91 -4.61 -35.39
N ARG A 176 2.13 -4.37 -34.10
CA ARG A 176 2.06 -5.41 -33.08
C ARG A 176 0.68 -5.34 -32.43
N THR A 177 -0.29 -5.97 -33.08
CA THR A 177 -1.42 -6.57 -32.41
C THR A 177 -0.89 -7.61 -31.42
N ILE A 178 -0.54 -7.15 -30.23
CA ILE A 178 -0.44 -8.04 -29.06
C ILE A 178 -1.89 -8.27 -28.66
N SER A 179 -2.38 -9.48 -28.94
CA SER A 179 -3.63 -10.01 -28.42
C SER A 179 -3.69 -9.73 -26.92
N GLN A 180 -4.55 -8.78 -26.57
CA GLN A 180 -4.84 -8.36 -25.20
C GLN A 180 -5.85 -9.33 -24.57
N ASP A 181 -5.60 -10.63 -24.71
CA ASP A 181 -6.50 -11.71 -24.32
C ASP A 181 -5.72 -12.82 -23.60
N MET A 182 -4.97 -12.50 -22.54
CA MET A 182 -4.44 -13.52 -21.60
C MET A 182 -4.11 -12.95 -20.19
N LEU A 183 -4.80 -11.90 -19.74
CA LEU A 183 -4.81 -11.57 -18.31
C LEU A 183 -6.21 -11.79 -17.78
N GLY A 184 -6.43 -13.01 -17.30
CA GLY A 184 -7.59 -13.40 -16.53
C GLY A 184 -7.84 -12.37 -15.43
N SER A 185 -8.94 -11.66 -15.60
CA SER A 185 -9.55 -10.74 -14.68
C SER A 185 -9.79 -11.40 -13.32
N ARG A 186 -8.82 -11.28 -12.41
CA ARG A 186 -8.98 -11.47 -10.96
C ARG A 186 -8.67 -10.17 -10.24
N LEU A 187 -9.29 -9.09 -10.70
CA LEU A 187 -9.42 -7.90 -9.87
C LEU A 187 -10.55 -8.17 -8.89
N PRO A 188 -10.33 -8.04 -7.57
CA PRO A 188 -11.42 -8.07 -6.61
C PRO A 188 -12.51 -7.09 -7.08
N ARG A 189 -13.80 -7.43 -6.94
CA ARG A 189 -14.92 -6.56 -7.31
C ARG A 189 -14.80 -5.12 -6.77
N LEU A 190 -14.03 -4.91 -5.71
CA LEU A 190 -13.63 -3.62 -5.15
C LEU A 190 -13.03 -2.63 -6.15
N LEU A 191 -12.43 -3.10 -7.26
CA LEU A 191 -11.84 -2.27 -8.30
C LEU A 191 -12.75 -2.01 -9.50
N ARG A 192 -13.95 -2.60 -9.54
CA ARG A 192 -14.94 -2.35 -10.60
C ARG A 192 -15.80 -1.14 -10.22
N ALA A 193 -15.17 0.02 -10.07
CA ALA A 193 -15.89 1.28 -9.94
C ALA A 193 -16.52 1.63 -11.30
N GLU A 194 -17.84 1.76 -11.33
CA GLU A 194 -18.60 2.28 -12.47
C GLU A 194 -18.09 3.68 -12.87
N PRO A 195 -17.75 3.94 -14.14
CA PRO A 195 -17.37 5.26 -14.60
C PRO A 195 -18.63 6.12 -14.74
N GLY A 196 -19.08 6.72 -13.65
CA GLY A 196 -20.27 7.57 -13.69
C GLY A 196 -20.41 8.46 -12.46
N SER A 197 -20.16 9.76 -12.66
CA SER A 197 -20.62 10.85 -11.80
C SER A 197 -19.72 11.29 -10.63
N LEU A 198 -18.56 11.85 -10.95
CA LEU A 198 -17.98 12.94 -10.17
C LEU A 198 -18.12 14.25 -10.95
N ARG A 199 -19.28 14.91 -10.81
CA ARG A 199 -19.40 16.34 -11.12
C ARG A 199 -18.77 17.10 -9.96
N TYR A 200 -17.54 17.58 -10.15
CA TYR A 200 -17.00 18.68 -9.34
C TYR A 200 -17.88 19.92 -9.57
N ARG A 201 -18.52 20.42 -8.51
CA ARG A 201 -19.00 21.80 -8.47
C ARG A 201 -17.96 22.61 -7.68
N HIS A 202 -17.45 23.64 -8.35
CA HIS A 202 -16.67 24.73 -7.76
C HIS A 202 -17.53 25.60 -6.86
#